data_AF-A0A534TCR0-F1
#
_entry.id   AF-A0A534TCR0-F1
#
_cell.length_a   1.000
_cell.length_b   1.000
_cell.length_c   1.000
_cell.angle_alpha   90.00
_cell.angle_beta   90.00
_cell.angle_gamma   90.00
#
_symmetry.space_group_name_H-M   'P 1'
#
loop_
_entity.id
_entity.type
_entity.pdbx_description
1 polymer ?
#
loop_
_entity_poly.entity_id
_entity_poly.type
_entity_poly.pdbx_seq_one_letter_code
_entity_poly.pdbx_strand_id
1 'polypeptide(L)'
;MGGRLRLRAPLQPRPEHVRAGRRRGRKSPRHPAALPRVADVRGRSAGERQRSVRALWSGRGLPGPARPAERRRQGRQGLGRRPAYRDDRRRRRPSGGGQLSERHPYDGDDRRADDDCRGELLLLRQERRAAGRARTRPVPLYRGVRHQHGAEARPVREGPGEDVGRGGQHRRRFEPLEHPAARRRPSDRQQLHRRKHCRRGLQKRGEAVKVVVPPFDLASAELARARQQRLTKPRGSLGLLEDIPVQLAGLQRTALPASRPAAAIVFASDHPVARHGVSAYPVEVTAAMLRNFVAGGAAASVLAKELRVPLHIVDVGVRDGADLAFEQDIRLARAPVARDEVGDLRVEDAMSEATFARAVLAGAAAVDALPAGVLVLALGEMGIGNTTAASAVAAMLLDARGADADTLVGAGTGVSGAALARKRAVVRDALARVGKVGSSLEAVRRLGGRDIAALFGAAARACERGMAILVDGFIVSTAVLALVRTAPAVRRSLFFAHRSAEPGHRRVLEAMEARPLLDLELRLGEASGALLALSLLDHACALHVRMATFASAGVPDGGAP
;
A
#
# COMPACT_ATOMS: atom_id res chain seq x y z
N MET A 1 -16.15 59.17 2.55
CA MET A 1 -17.33 59.24 1.65
C MET A 1 -16.96 58.49 0.38
N GLY A 2 -17.55 57.40 -0.08
CA GLY A 2 -18.84 56.76 0.15
C GLY A 2 -19.34 56.33 -1.23
N GLY A 3 -19.33 55.03 -1.56
CA GLY A 3 -19.76 54.54 -2.87
C GLY A 3 -19.95 53.04 -2.91
N ARG A 4 -21.04 52.54 -2.30
CA ARG A 4 -21.51 51.15 -2.42
C ARG A 4 -22.48 51.06 -3.60
N LEU A 5 -22.19 50.19 -4.57
CA LEU A 5 -23.15 49.69 -5.55
C LEU A 5 -23.38 48.20 -5.30
N ARG A 6 -24.64 47.84 -5.02
CA ARG A 6 -25.09 46.47 -4.76
C ARG A 6 -25.47 45.77 -6.07
N LEU A 7 -25.06 44.50 -6.15
CA LEU A 7 -25.46 43.48 -7.11
C LEU A 7 -26.97 43.16 -7.06
N ARG A 8 -27.55 42.91 -8.24
CA ARG A 8 -28.70 42.01 -8.42
C ARG A 8 -28.58 41.29 -9.77
N ALA A 9 -28.63 39.96 -9.72
CA ALA A 9 -29.06 39.03 -10.77
C ALA A 9 -30.27 38.25 -10.19
N PRO A 10 -30.92 37.28 -10.89
CA PRO A 10 -30.93 36.92 -12.31
C PRO A 10 -32.36 36.81 -12.89
N LEU A 11 -32.51 36.68 -14.22
CA LEU A 11 -33.78 36.29 -14.85
C LEU A 11 -33.54 35.28 -16.00
N GLN A 12 -34.18 34.12 -15.86
CA GLN A 12 -34.74 33.27 -16.92
C GLN A 12 -36.22 33.05 -16.51
N PRO A 13 -37.20 32.69 -17.40
CA PRO A 13 -37.04 31.70 -18.48
C PRO A 13 -38.01 31.81 -19.71
N ARG A 14 -37.92 30.79 -20.61
CA ARG A 14 -39.03 30.10 -21.35
C ARG A 14 -39.48 30.54 -22.78
N PRO A 15 -40.20 29.67 -23.56
CA PRO A 15 -39.81 29.26 -24.93
C PRO A 15 -40.96 29.35 -25.99
N GLU A 16 -40.82 28.59 -27.10
CA GLU A 16 -41.83 28.15 -28.12
C GLU A 16 -41.96 28.97 -29.44
N HIS A 17 -41.81 28.33 -30.62
CA HIS A 17 -42.88 27.70 -31.43
C HIS A 17 -42.50 27.44 -32.92
N VAL A 18 -43.33 26.63 -33.56
CA VAL A 18 -43.19 25.88 -34.85
C VAL A 18 -44.15 26.43 -35.91
N ARG A 19 -43.79 26.32 -37.21
CA ARG A 19 -44.61 25.97 -38.44
C ARG A 19 -44.08 26.71 -39.69
N ALA A 20 -44.30 26.34 -40.97
CA ALA A 20 -44.47 25.12 -41.78
C ALA A 20 -44.88 25.55 -43.23
N GLY A 21 -44.40 24.86 -44.29
CA GLY A 21 -44.98 24.84 -45.66
C GLY A 21 -44.10 25.48 -46.78
N ARG A 22 -43.95 24.96 -48.02
CA ARG A 22 -44.70 24.01 -48.87
C ARG A 22 -43.81 23.31 -49.94
N ARG A 23 -44.32 22.16 -50.45
CA ARG A 23 -43.87 21.25 -51.55
C ARG A 23 -44.10 21.85 -52.97
N ARG A 24 -43.64 21.36 -54.14
CA ARG A 24 -43.50 20.03 -54.83
C ARG A 24 -42.53 20.21 -56.05
N GLY A 25 -41.93 19.25 -56.76
CA GLY A 25 -41.91 17.77 -56.81
C GLY A 25 -41.31 17.24 -58.14
N ARG A 26 -40.94 15.93 -58.21
CA ARG A 26 -40.93 14.96 -59.36
C ARG A 26 -40.11 13.70 -58.93
N LYS A 27 -40.74 12.56 -58.58
CA LYS A 27 -40.88 11.25 -59.30
C LYS A 27 -39.57 10.72 -59.94
N SER A 28 -39.05 9.48 -59.85
CA SER A 28 -39.20 8.16 -59.14
C SER A 28 -38.04 7.27 -59.70
N PRO A 29 -37.94 5.92 -59.49
CA PRO A 29 -37.76 5.10 -58.27
C PRO A 29 -36.56 4.10 -58.36
N ARG A 30 -36.06 3.51 -57.24
CA ARG A 30 -35.51 2.13 -57.19
C ARG A 30 -35.66 1.52 -55.78
N HIS A 31 -36.08 0.25 -55.76
CA HIS A 31 -36.37 -0.63 -54.61
C HIS A 31 -35.09 -1.29 -54.00
N PRO A 32 -35.19 -1.99 -52.86
CA PRO A 32 -34.09 -2.45 -52.00
C PRO A 32 -33.71 -3.94 -52.24
N ALA A 33 -32.58 -4.38 -51.68
CA ALA A 33 -32.30 -5.82 -51.50
C ALA A 33 -31.31 -6.09 -50.36
N ALA A 34 -31.57 -7.21 -49.68
CA ALA A 34 -30.84 -7.80 -48.58
C ALA A 34 -29.87 -8.90 -49.06
N LEU A 35 -28.84 -9.16 -48.24
CA LEU A 35 -27.96 -10.35 -48.14
C LEU A 35 -27.12 -10.75 -49.39
N PRO A 36 -26.00 -11.44 -49.13
CA PRO A 36 -25.80 -12.71 -49.83
C PRO A 36 -25.51 -13.89 -48.89
N ARG A 37 -26.11 -15.03 -49.25
CA ARG A 37 -25.70 -16.39 -48.88
C ARG A 37 -24.72 -16.91 -49.95
N VAL A 38 -23.84 -17.84 -49.57
CA VAL A 38 -23.35 -18.91 -50.46
C VAL A 38 -23.53 -20.24 -49.72
N ALA A 39 -24.04 -21.23 -50.44
CA ALA A 39 -24.44 -22.55 -49.97
C ALA A 39 -23.52 -23.66 -50.54
N ASP A 40 -23.37 -24.71 -49.73
CA ASP A 40 -23.20 -26.16 -49.97
C ASP A 40 -22.51 -26.73 -51.23
N VAL A 41 -21.71 -27.79 -51.02
CA VAL A 41 -21.99 -29.17 -51.52
C VAL A 41 -21.05 -30.23 -50.87
N ARG A 42 -21.68 -31.17 -50.13
CA ARG A 42 -21.47 -32.64 -49.97
C ARG A 42 -20.14 -33.25 -49.49
N GLY A 43 -20.26 -34.09 -48.43
CA GLY A 43 -19.81 -35.50 -48.52
C GLY A 43 -19.03 -36.12 -47.33
N ARG A 44 -19.73 -36.98 -46.57
CA ARG A 44 -19.27 -38.25 -45.92
C ARG A 44 -18.23 -38.25 -44.77
N SER A 45 -18.75 -38.56 -43.58
CA SER A 45 -18.32 -39.56 -42.57
C SER A 45 -16.87 -39.68 -42.06
N ALA A 46 -16.80 -39.73 -40.73
CA ALA A 46 -15.90 -40.48 -39.84
C ALA A 46 -14.51 -39.87 -39.55
N GLY A 47 -14.24 -39.67 -38.25
CA GLY A 47 -12.88 -39.51 -37.74
C GLY A 47 -12.72 -38.48 -36.62
N GLU A 48 -12.91 -38.93 -35.38
CA GLU A 48 -12.01 -38.66 -34.25
C GLU A 48 -11.72 -37.22 -33.74
N ARG A 49 -11.93 -37.08 -32.42
CA ARG A 49 -11.17 -36.26 -31.44
C ARG A 49 -11.49 -34.77 -31.34
N GLN A 50 -12.55 -34.45 -30.58
CA GLN A 50 -12.54 -33.31 -29.64
C GLN A 50 -12.00 -33.78 -28.28
N ARG A 51 -10.89 -33.21 -27.82
CA ARG A 51 -10.44 -33.29 -26.41
C ARG A 51 -10.55 -31.92 -25.77
N SER A 52 -11.65 -31.72 -25.06
CA SER A 52 -11.79 -30.74 -23.99
C SER A 52 -11.02 -31.19 -22.74
N VAL A 53 -10.22 -30.28 -22.19
CA VAL A 53 -9.46 -30.44 -20.95
C VAL A 53 -10.42 -30.38 -19.77
N ARG A 54 -10.82 -31.55 -19.26
CA ARG A 54 -11.39 -31.75 -17.92
C ARG A 54 -11.21 -33.22 -17.53
N ALA A 55 -10.09 -33.51 -16.87
CA ALA A 55 -9.95 -34.65 -15.96
C ALA A 55 -8.60 -34.53 -15.25
N LEU A 56 -8.65 -34.47 -13.92
CA LEU A 56 -7.94 -35.36 -13.02
C LEU A 56 -8.71 -35.29 -11.69
N TRP A 57 -8.71 -36.37 -10.91
CA TRP A 57 -9.62 -36.70 -9.79
C TRP A 57 -10.89 -37.48 -10.17
N SER A 58 -10.68 -38.75 -10.56
CA SER A 58 -11.36 -39.97 -10.06
C SER A 58 -11.20 -41.08 -11.12
N GLY A 59 -10.88 -42.35 -10.82
CA GLY A 59 -10.66 -43.08 -9.58
C GLY A 59 -10.35 -44.56 -9.92
N ARG A 60 -10.33 -45.43 -8.90
CA ARG A 60 -10.73 -46.87 -8.86
C ARG A 60 -10.17 -47.48 -7.56
N GLY A 61 -10.87 -48.30 -6.79
CA GLY A 61 -12.19 -48.91 -6.99
C GLY A 61 -12.78 -49.48 -5.69
N LEU A 62 -14.10 -49.70 -5.74
CA LEU A 62 -14.92 -50.46 -4.79
C LEU A 62 -14.82 -51.97 -5.04
N PRO A 63 -15.37 -52.79 -4.13
CA PRO A 63 -16.53 -53.60 -4.53
C PRO A 63 -17.75 -53.42 -3.59
N GLY A 64 -18.95 -53.60 -4.16
CA GLY A 64 -20.27 -53.44 -3.50
C GLY A 64 -20.80 -54.73 -2.84
N PRO A 65 -22.13 -54.97 -2.84
CA PRO A 65 -23.07 -54.36 -1.88
C PRO A 65 -23.92 -55.40 -1.10
N ALA A 66 -24.55 -54.98 -0.01
CA ALA A 66 -25.72 -55.65 0.58
C ALA A 66 -26.72 -54.62 1.17
N ARG A 67 -28.01 -54.86 0.92
CA ARG A 67 -29.22 -54.21 1.46
C ARG A 67 -30.18 -55.35 1.89
N PRO A 68 -31.35 -55.11 2.53
CA PRO A 68 -31.77 -54.07 3.47
C PRO A 68 -32.51 -54.67 4.71
N ALA A 69 -32.91 -53.84 5.69
CA ALA A 69 -34.04 -54.18 6.58
C ALA A 69 -34.84 -52.94 7.00
N GLU A 70 -36.13 -52.96 6.65
CA GLU A 70 -37.20 -52.12 7.17
C GLU A 70 -37.66 -52.57 8.57
N ARG A 71 -38.21 -51.65 9.37
CA ARG A 71 -39.48 -51.79 10.15
C ARG A 71 -39.80 -50.43 10.81
N ARG A 72 -40.87 -49.75 10.36
CA ARG A 72 -42.22 -49.59 10.97
C ARG A 72 -42.21 -48.88 12.33
N ARG A 73 -42.67 -47.63 12.42
CA ARG A 73 -44.07 -47.13 12.57
C ARG A 73 -44.72 -47.49 13.92
N GLN A 74 -45.09 -46.44 14.67
CA GLN A 74 -46.35 -46.17 15.42
C GLN A 74 -45.99 -45.27 16.63
N GLY A 75 -46.66 -44.18 16.98
CA GLY A 75 -47.85 -43.50 16.47
C GLY A 75 -48.53 -42.74 17.62
N ARG A 76 -48.99 -41.50 17.35
CA ARG A 76 -50.17 -40.80 17.95
C ARG A 76 -50.13 -40.54 19.48
N GLN A 77 -50.82 -39.60 20.12
CA GLN A 77 -51.69 -38.44 19.83
C GLN A 77 -51.97 -37.78 21.21
N GLY A 78 -52.43 -36.52 21.21
CA GLY A 78 -53.19 -35.93 22.34
C GLY A 78 -52.65 -34.55 22.74
N LEU A 79 -53.17 -33.44 22.18
CA LEU A 79 -54.38 -32.68 22.61
C LEU A 79 -54.35 -32.26 24.08
N GLY A 80 -54.38 -30.93 24.34
CA GLY A 80 -54.76 -30.43 25.66
C GLY A 80 -54.41 -28.98 26.02
N ARG A 81 -55.19 -28.03 25.48
CA ARG A 81 -55.78 -26.86 26.18
C ARG A 81 -54.89 -25.78 26.84
N ARG A 82 -55.13 -24.53 26.39
CA ARG A 82 -54.97 -23.27 27.15
C ARG A 82 -55.93 -23.23 28.36
N PRO A 83 -55.71 -22.31 29.33
CA PRO A 83 -56.44 -21.05 29.29
C PRO A 83 -55.61 -19.81 29.68
N ALA A 84 -56.20 -18.65 29.35
CA ALA A 84 -55.77 -17.29 29.70
C ALA A 84 -56.44 -16.79 30.99
N TYR A 85 -55.85 -15.80 31.68
CA TYR A 85 -56.55 -14.82 32.53
C TYR A 85 -55.67 -13.55 32.73
N ARG A 86 -56.09 -12.40 32.19
CA ARG A 86 -56.49 -11.10 32.82
C ARG A 86 -55.41 -10.38 33.63
N ASP A 87 -54.96 -9.19 33.21
CA ASP A 87 -55.59 -7.84 33.21
C ASP A 87 -55.51 -7.16 34.59
N ASP A 88 -54.68 -6.11 34.71
CA ASP A 88 -55.15 -4.90 35.38
C ASP A 88 -54.47 -3.63 34.80
N ARG A 89 -55.30 -2.60 34.69
CA ARG A 89 -55.02 -1.27 34.15
C ARG A 89 -54.51 -0.36 35.26
N ARG A 90 -53.74 0.67 34.91
CA ARG A 90 -54.09 2.06 35.29
C ARG A 90 -53.37 3.10 34.45
N ARG A 91 -54.20 3.99 33.91
CA ARG A 91 -53.89 5.22 33.17
C ARG A 91 -53.40 6.31 34.13
N ARG A 92 -52.58 7.26 33.64
CA ARG A 92 -52.87 8.70 33.63
C ARG A 92 -51.90 9.46 32.70
N ARG A 93 -52.46 10.48 32.06
CA ARG A 93 -51.98 11.28 30.93
C ARG A 93 -51.16 12.53 31.39
N PRO A 94 -50.50 13.23 30.45
CA PRO A 94 -49.56 14.34 30.70
C PRO A 94 -50.24 15.71 30.70
N SER A 95 -49.56 16.77 31.17
CA SER A 95 -49.95 18.18 30.94
C SER A 95 -48.77 19.14 31.14
N GLY A 96 -48.67 20.15 30.25
CA GLY A 96 -47.96 21.43 30.42
C GLY A 96 -46.50 21.41 29.98
N GLY A 97 -46.01 22.20 29.02
CA GLY A 97 -46.46 23.50 28.51
C GLY A 97 -45.50 24.58 28.99
N GLY A 98 -44.72 25.17 28.07
CA GLY A 98 -43.81 26.28 28.35
C GLY A 98 -42.84 26.59 27.22
N GLN A 99 -43.27 27.47 26.31
CA GLN A 99 -42.42 28.22 25.37
C GLN A 99 -41.72 29.39 26.09
N LEU A 100 -40.82 30.07 25.35
CA LEU A 100 -40.01 31.28 25.63
C LEU A 100 -38.55 30.91 25.97
N SER A 101 -37.50 31.52 25.41
CA SER A 101 -37.34 32.62 24.45
C SER A 101 -35.91 32.61 23.94
N GLU A 102 -35.70 33.25 22.79
CA GLU A 102 -34.41 33.63 22.20
C GLU A 102 -33.39 34.22 23.20
N ARG A 103 -32.09 34.00 22.92
CA ARG A 103 -31.00 35.01 22.93
C ARG A 103 -29.62 34.35 22.68
N HIS A 104 -29.03 34.64 21.51
CA HIS A 104 -27.59 34.96 21.38
C HIS A 104 -27.42 36.42 21.86
N PRO A 105 -26.26 36.90 22.37
CA PRO A 105 -24.96 36.89 21.66
C PRO A 105 -23.71 36.75 22.57
N TYR A 106 -22.52 36.54 21.97
CA TYR A 106 -21.33 37.41 22.10
C TYR A 106 -20.08 36.74 21.54
N ASP A 107 -19.49 37.43 20.56
CA ASP A 107 -18.07 37.40 20.17
C ASP A 107 -17.19 37.82 21.35
N GLY A 108 -15.99 37.27 21.42
CA GLY A 108 -14.93 37.64 22.36
C GLY A 108 -13.59 37.11 21.88
N ASP A 109 -12.93 37.95 21.08
CA ASP A 109 -11.51 37.93 20.73
C ASP A 109 -10.67 37.98 22.03
N ASP A 110 -9.63 37.15 22.17
CA ASP A 110 -8.49 37.52 23.02
C ASP A 110 -7.20 36.84 22.59
N ARG A 111 -6.30 37.67 22.07
CA ARG A 111 -4.87 37.44 21.92
C ARG A 111 -4.19 37.83 23.22
N ARG A 112 -3.29 36.98 23.73
CA ARG A 112 -1.95 37.28 24.31
C ARG A 112 -1.58 36.25 25.38
N ALA A 113 -0.47 35.56 25.17
CA ALA A 113 0.57 35.32 26.17
C ALA A 113 1.71 34.55 25.49
N ASP A 114 2.63 35.30 24.87
CA ASP A 114 4.03 34.91 24.68
C ASP A 114 4.82 35.37 25.92
N ASP A 115 5.99 34.77 26.09
CA ASP A 115 7.06 35.00 27.07
C ASP A 115 6.91 34.26 28.41
N ASP A 116 7.65 33.15 28.58
CA ASP A 116 8.88 33.17 29.37
C ASP A 116 9.73 31.89 29.20
N CYS A 117 11.00 31.97 29.60
CA CYS A 117 12.03 30.92 29.75
C CYS A 117 13.05 30.77 28.60
N ARG A 118 13.88 31.80 28.46
CA ARG A 118 15.33 31.63 28.20
C ARG A 118 16.06 31.48 29.54
N GLY A 119 16.95 30.49 29.62
CA GLY A 119 18.09 30.49 30.54
C GLY A 119 18.27 29.20 31.32
N GLU A 120 19.18 28.34 30.88
CA GLU A 120 20.32 27.93 31.72
C GLU A 120 21.38 27.17 30.90
N LEU A 121 22.63 27.48 31.22
CA LEU A 121 23.86 27.16 30.54
C LEU A 121 24.82 26.68 31.64
N LEU A 122 25.54 25.57 31.40
CA LEU A 122 26.80 25.10 32.03
C LEU A 122 26.78 23.68 32.62
N LEU A 123 27.96 23.05 32.52
CA LEU A 123 28.42 21.73 32.99
C LEU A 123 28.17 20.58 31.98
N LEU A 124 29.16 19.92 31.34
CA LEU A 124 30.56 19.69 31.67
C LEU A 124 31.43 19.55 30.41
N ARG A 125 32.50 20.36 30.35
CA ARG A 125 33.77 19.98 29.73
C ARG A 125 34.48 19.04 30.72
N GLN A 126 34.66 17.78 30.36
CA GLN A 126 35.84 16.97 30.70
C GLN A 126 35.65 15.59 30.08
N GLU A 127 36.33 15.35 28.96
CA GLU A 127 36.92 14.05 28.55
C GLU A 127 37.44 14.18 27.11
N ARG A 128 38.56 14.90 26.97
CA ARG A 128 39.51 14.69 25.88
C ARG A 128 40.88 14.50 26.49
N ARG A 129 41.31 13.25 26.62
CA ARG A 129 42.72 12.80 26.64
C ARG A 129 42.76 11.28 26.68
N ALA A 130 42.75 10.65 25.50
CA ALA A 130 43.57 9.48 25.15
C ALA A 130 43.23 9.02 23.72
N ALA A 131 44.21 8.41 23.04
CA ALA A 131 44.17 7.82 21.70
C ALA A 131 44.23 8.77 20.48
N GLY A 132 45.42 9.33 20.27
CA GLY A 132 46.32 8.83 19.20
C GLY A 132 45.85 8.86 17.73
N ARG A 133 46.26 9.93 17.03
CA ARG A 133 46.76 10.00 15.63
C ARG A 133 46.48 8.82 14.67
N ALA A 134 45.74 9.11 13.60
CA ALA A 134 46.08 8.66 12.25
C ALA A 134 45.80 9.78 11.25
N ARG A 135 46.85 10.25 10.57
CA ARG A 135 46.79 11.24 9.49
C ARG A 135 46.43 10.52 8.19
N THR A 136 45.42 11.00 7.47
CA THR A 136 45.26 10.76 6.03
C THR A 136 44.95 12.08 5.32
N ARG A 137 45.72 12.36 4.26
CA ARG A 137 45.72 13.59 3.46
C ARG A 137 44.49 13.64 2.51
N PRO A 138 44.11 14.83 2.03
CA PRO A 138 42.95 15.03 1.16
C PRO A 138 43.26 14.67 -0.30
N VAL A 139 42.25 14.18 -1.04
CA VAL A 139 42.28 13.98 -2.50
C VAL A 139 41.49 15.12 -3.14
N PRO A 140 42.05 15.88 -4.11
CA PRO A 140 41.32 16.93 -4.81
C PRO A 140 40.59 16.42 -6.07
N LEU A 141 39.51 17.13 -6.40
CA LEU A 141 38.70 17.00 -7.62
C LEU A 141 39.30 17.81 -8.79
N TYR A 142 39.13 17.26 -9.99
CA TYR A 142 39.11 17.85 -11.35
C TYR A 142 40.34 18.60 -11.92
N ARG A 143 40.73 18.17 -13.14
CA ARG A 143 41.20 19.05 -14.22
C ARG A 143 40.93 18.38 -15.58
N GLY A 144 40.17 19.03 -16.45
CA GLY A 144 40.04 18.68 -17.87
C GLY A 144 41.02 19.49 -18.72
N VAL A 145 41.40 18.97 -19.89
CA VAL A 145 41.98 19.73 -21.01
C VAL A 145 41.69 19.04 -22.36
N ARG A 146 40.91 19.76 -23.18
CA ARG A 146 40.98 20.05 -24.64
C ARG A 146 41.16 18.97 -25.72
N HIS A 147 40.30 19.17 -26.74
CA HIS A 147 40.36 18.76 -28.14
C HIS A 147 41.68 19.11 -28.87
N GLN A 148 42.07 18.26 -29.84
CA GLN A 148 42.60 18.68 -31.14
C GLN A 148 42.14 17.72 -32.28
N HIS A 149 42.01 18.31 -33.47
CA HIS A 149 41.43 17.85 -34.74
C HIS A 149 42.21 16.75 -35.47
N GLY A 150 41.51 15.90 -36.25
CA GLY A 150 41.60 15.86 -37.74
C GLY A 150 42.52 14.71 -38.20
N ALA A 151 42.34 13.94 -39.27
CA ALA A 151 41.47 14.02 -40.43
C ALA A 151 41.31 12.61 -41.09
N GLU A 152 40.31 12.51 -41.96
CA GLU A 152 39.96 11.52 -43.01
C GLU A 152 41.16 11.11 -43.91
N ALA A 153 41.19 10.08 -44.78
CA ALA A 153 40.43 8.85 -45.06
C ALA A 153 41.15 8.08 -46.23
N ARG A 154 40.78 6.79 -46.43
CA ARG A 154 40.82 5.96 -47.68
C ARG A 154 42.14 5.29 -48.16
N PRO A 155 42.09 4.25 -49.05
CA PRO A 155 41.14 3.13 -49.21
C PRO A 155 41.79 1.74 -49.57
N VAL A 156 40.89 0.79 -49.90
CA VAL A 156 40.92 -0.68 -50.17
C VAL A 156 41.55 -1.14 -51.52
N ARG A 157 42.02 -2.42 -51.60
CA ARG A 157 41.97 -3.40 -52.74
C ARG A 157 42.45 -4.81 -52.26
N GLU A 158 41.62 -5.87 -52.20
CA GLU A 158 41.40 -7.03 -53.14
C GLU A 158 42.68 -7.83 -53.52
N GLY A 159 42.83 -9.18 -53.48
CA GLY A 159 42.04 -10.43 -53.24
C GLY A 159 43.06 -11.62 -53.20
N PRO A 160 42.81 -12.89 -53.65
CA PRO A 160 41.70 -13.85 -53.48
C PRO A 160 42.15 -15.31 -53.09
N GLY A 161 41.20 -16.26 -52.97
CA GLY A 161 41.40 -17.75 -53.02
C GLY A 161 40.75 -18.52 -51.84
N GLU A 162 39.56 -19.14 -51.98
CA GLU A 162 39.27 -20.55 -52.40
C GLU A 162 39.98 -21.62 -51.53
N ASP A 163 39.42 -22.76 -51.11
CA ASP A 163 38.09 -23.38 -51.03
C ASP A 163 38.29 -24.69 -50.19
N VAL A 164 37.20 -25.39 -49.83
CA VAL A 164 37.12 -26.80 -49.35
C VAL A 164 37.33 -27.09 -47.85
N GLY A 165 36.22 -27.10 -47.10
CA GLY A 165 36.12 -27.70 -45.77
C GLY A 165 35.50 -29.10 -45.77
N ARG A 166 36.23 -30.11 -45.26
CA ARG A 166 35.69 -31.38 -44.77
C ARG A 166 36.27 -31.71 -43.39
N GLY A 167 35.36 -31.94 -42.44
CA GLY A 167 35.47 -32.94 -41.37
C GLY A 167 36.48 -32.70 -40.24
N GLY A 168 35.98 -32.53 -39.01
CA GLY A 168 36.82 -32.66 -37.81
C GLY A 168 36.14 -32.21 -36.54
N GLN A 169 35.46 -33.14 -35.85
CA GLN A 169 34.96 -32.96 -34.50
C GLN A 169 36.12 -32.67 -33.53
N HIS A 170 36.08 -31.55 -32.81
CA HIS A 170 36.89 -31.36 -31.61
C HIS A 170 36.00 -30.89 -30.44
N ARG A 171 35.71 -31.84 -29.54
CA ARG A 171 35.29 -31.56 -28.17
C ARG A 171 36.43 -30.82 -27.46
N ARG A 172 36.23 -29.56 -27.09
CA ARG A 172 37.09 -28.86 -26.13
C ARG A 172 36.47 -28.96 -24.73
N ARG A 173 37.20 -29.65 -23.84
CA ARG A 173 37.03 -29.58 -22.39
C ARG A 173 37.34 -28.15 -21.95
N PHE A 174 36.47 -27.55 -21.15
CA PHE A 174 36.75 -26.34 -20.38
C PHE A 174 37.07 -26.76 -18.94
N GLU A 175 38.27 -26.44 -18.50
CA GLU A 175 38.65 -26.47 -17.07
C GLU A 175 38.03 -25.27 -16.34
N PRO A 176 37.63 -25.39 -15.05
CA PRO A 176 37.13 -24.26 -14.29
C PRO A 176 38.27 -23.42 -13.72
N LEU A 177 38.20 -22.11 -13.93
CA LEU A 177 39.02 -21.10 -13.27
C LEU A 177 38.67 -21.01 -11.77
N GLU A 178 39.71 -21.03 -10.93
CA GLU A 178 39.62 -20.94 -9.48
C GLU A 178 39.06 -19.60 -8.97
N HIS A 179 38.19 -19.67 -7.96
CA HIS A 179 37.61 -18.52 -7.25
C HIS A 179 38.55 -18.04 -6.13
N PRO A 180 38.79 -16.73 -5.95
CA PRO A 180 39.56 -16.23 -4.82
C PRO A 180 38.75 -16.27 -3.50
N ALA A 181 39.51 -16.55 -2.45
CA ALA A 181 39.11 -16.93 -1.10
C ALA A 181 38.05 -16.08 -0.39
N ALA A 182 37.28 -16.80 0.43
CA ALA A 182 36.22 -16.33 1.32
C ALA A 182 36.63 -15.16 2.23
N ARG A 183 35.83 -14.09 2.18
CA ARG A 183 35.87 -13.02 3.21
C ARG A 183 35.31 -13.58 4.52
N ARG A 184 36.12 -13.46 5.59
CA ARG A 184 35.82 -13.90 6.95
C ARG A 184 34.48 -13.35 7.45
N ARG A 185 33.65 -14.24 8.02
CA ARG A 185 32.42 -13.89 8.74
C ARG A 185 32.77 -13.01 9.95
N PRO A 186 31.96 -11.97 10.27
CA PRO A 186 32.20 -11.16 11.47
C PRO A 186 31.98 -12.03 12.72
N SER A 187 32.84 -11.87 13.72
CA SER A 187 32.82 -12.63 14.96
C SER A 187 31.55 -12.37 15.78
N ASP A 188 31.12 -13.37 16.56
CA ASP A 188 29.91 -13.36 17.41
C ASP A 188 29.80 -12.14 18.33
N ARG A 189 30.92 -11.50 18.66
CA ARG A 189 30.98 -10.25 19.44
C ARG A 189 30.33 -9.05 18.73
N GLN A 190 30.46 -8.92 17.40
CA GLN A 190 29.85 -7.81 16.65
C GLN A 190 28.34 -8.01 16.47
N GLN A 191 27.88 -9.26 16.36
CA GLN A 191 26.45 -9.58 16.35
C GLN A 191 25.80 -9.36 17.73
N LEU A 192 26.51 -9.69 18.82
CA LEU A 192 26.05 -9.38 20.18
C LEU A 192 25.92 -7.88 20.43
N HIS A 193 26.85 -7.04 19.93
CA HIS A 193 26.78 -5.59 20.11
C HIS A 193 25.61 -4.96 19.35
N ARG A 194 25.30 -5.42 18.12
CA ARG A 194 24.10 -5.00 17.37
C ARG A 194 22.81 -5.43 18.05
N ARG A 195 22.76 -6.67 18.59
CA ARG A 195 21.61 -7.17 19.37
C ARG A 195 21.40 -6.38 20.67
N LYS A 196 22.47 -5.92 21.33
CA LYS A 196 22.39 -5.08 22.54
C LYS A 196 21.88 -3.66 22.25
N HIS A 197 22.25 -3.05 21.11
CA HIS A 197 21.70 -1.76 20.71
C HIS A 197 20.23 -1.84 20.28
N CYS A 198 19.83 -2.91 19.59
CA CYS A 198 18.43 -3.14 19.21
C CYS A 198 17.55 -3.44 20.44
N ARG A 199 18.08 -4.13 21.47
CA ARG A 199 17.36 -4.36 22.74
C ARG A 199 17.25 -3.15 23.65
N ARG A 200 18.18 -2.19 23.59
CA ARG A 200 18.16 -0.99 24.44
C ARG A 200 17.11 0.05 24.04
N GLY A 201 16.48 -0.09 22.87
CA GLY A 201 15.50 0.88 22.37
C GLY A 201 14.12 0.82 23.02
N LEU A 202 13.69 -0.31 23.62
CA LEU A 202 12.28 -0.50 24.01
C LEU A 202 12.12 -1.45 25.23
N GLN A 203 13.00 -1.39 26.23
CA GLN A 203 12.82 -2.13 27.49
C GLN A 203 12.49 -1.20 28.66
N LYS A 204 11.17 -1.04 28.92
CA LYS A 204 10.45 -1.20 30.21
C LYS A 204 9.27 -0.21 30.31
N ARG A 205 8.09 -0.76 30.63
CA ARG A 205 6.88 -0.10 31.18
C ARG A 205 6.38 1.15 30.45
N GLY A 206 5.31 0.99 29.66
CA GLY A 206 4.39 2.09 29.33
C GLY A 206 4.94 3.32 28.59
N GLU A 207 6.22 3.36 28.22
CA GLU A 207 6.77 4.45 27.42
C GLU A 207 6.22 4.39 25.99
N ALA A 208 5.55 5.48 25.59
CA ALA A 208 5.07 5.68 24.24
C ALA A 208 6.17 5.40 23.21
N VAL A 209 5.83 4.70 22.12
CA VAL A 209 6.74 4.50 20.99
C VAL A 209 7.15 5.87 20.44
N LYS A 210 8.33 6.36 20.81
CA LYS A 210 8.85 7.65 20.38
C LYS A 210 9.48 7.51 19.00
N VAL A 211 8.76 7.95 17.97
CA VAL A 211 9.26 7.98 16.59
C VAL A 211 10.00 9.29 16.36
N VAL A 212 11.31 9.22 16.07
CA VAL A 212 12.15 10.39 15.83
C VAL A 212 12.49 10.49 14.35
N VAL A 213 11.84 11.41 13.64
CA VAL A 213 12.09 11.63 12.21
C VAL A 213 13.17 12.69 11.99
N PRO A 214 14.05 12.53 10.97
CA PRO A 214 14.92 13.60 10.53
C PRO A 214 14.12 14.85 10.12
N PRO A 215 14.64 16.07 10.36
CA PRO A 215 13.94 17.29 9.98
C PRO A 215 13.81 17.40 8.45
N PHE A 216 12.62 17.77 8.00
CA PHE A 216 12.34 18.05 6.60
C PHE A 216 13.06 19.35 6.17
N ASP A 217 13.87 19.29 5.12
CA ASP A 217 14.67 20.41 4.65
C ASP A 217 13.88 21.33 3.72
N LEU A 218 13.32 22.40 4.28
CA LEU A 218 12.52 23.37 3.53
C LEU A 218 13.33 24.04 2.41
N ALA A 219 14.61 24.34 2.64
CA ALA A 219 15.48 24.96 1.65
C ALA A 219 15.62 24.10 0.39
N SER A 220 15.90 22.80 0.52
CA SER A 220 15.98 21.88 -0.62
C SER A 220 14.63 21.75 -1.35
N ALA A 221 13.53 21.69 -0.61
CA ALA A 221 12.20 21.64 -1.20
C ALA A 221 11.87 22.92 -2.00
N GLU A 222 12.23 24.09 -1.48
CA GLU A 222 12.06 25.38 -2.17
C GLU A 222 12.93 25.48 -3.42
N LEU A 223 14.19 25.03 -3.36
CA LEU A 223 15.06 24.98 -4.54
C LEU A 223 14.51 24.05 -5.62
N ALA A 224 13.99 22.88 -5.25
CA ALA A 224 13.32 21.97 -6.19
C ALA A 224 12.05 22.61 -6.78
N ARG A 225 11.24 23.30 -5.97
CA ARG A 225 10.04 24.02 -6.44
C ARG A 225 10.39 25.14 -7.41
N ALA A 226 11.41 25.93 -7.09
CA ALA A 226 11.90 27.01 -7.95
C ALA A 226 12.44 26.45 -9.27
N ARG A 227 13.10 25.27 -9.25
CA ARG A 227 13.51 24.58 -10.48
C ARG A 227 12.30 24.12 -11.31
N GLN A 228 11.27 23.53 -10.71
CA GLN A 228 10.05 23.12 -11.42
C GLN A 228 9.39 24.27 -12.20
N GLN A 229 9.43 25.48 -11.65
CA GLN A 229 8.88 26.68 -12.28
C GLN A 229 9.68 27.17 -13.50
N ARG A 230 10.94 26.73 -13.66
CA ARG A 230 11.83 27.13 -14.77
C ARG A 230 11.96 26.08 -15.87
N LEU A 231 11.46 24.87 -15.68
CA LEU A 231 11.52 23.81 -16.69
C LEU A 231 10.72 24.22 -17.93
N THR A 232 11.14 23.79 -19.12
CA THR A 232 10.52 24.10 -20.42
C THR A 232 9.12 23.49 -20.57
N LYS A 233 8.16 24.02 -19.81
CA LYS A 233 6.76 23.62 -19.76
C LYS A 233 5.91 24.75 -19.16
N PRO A 234 4.61 24.85 -19.48
CA PRO A 234 3.73 25.74 -18.74
C PRO A 234 3.74 25.40 -17.24
N ARG A 235 3.65 26.43 -16.39
CA ARG A 235 3.69 26.24 -14.93
C ARG A 235 2.55 25.31 -14.48
N GLY A 236 2.88 24.27 -13.72
CA GLY A 236 1.91 23.30 -13.21
C GLY A 236 1.40 22.26 -14.22
N SER A 237 1.87 22.25 -15.47
CA SER A 237 1.33 21.38 -16.52
C SER A 237 1.59 19.88 -16.30
N LEU A 238 2.51 19.51 -15.40
CA LEU A 238 2.73 18.10 -15.01
C LEU A 238 1.96 17.70 -13.74
N GLY A 239 1.13 18.59 -13.18
CA GLY A 239 0.25 18.31 -12.06
C GLY A 239 0.98 17.73 -10.84
N LEU A 240 0.48 16.61 -10.30
CA LEU A 240 1.04 15.96 -9.12
C LEU A 240 2.50 15.50 -9.29
N LEU A 241 2.97 15.26 -10.53
CA LEU A 241 4.36 14.88 -10.77
C LEU A 241 5.35 16.00 -10.42
N GLU A 242 4.90 17.26 -10.33
CA GLU A 242 5.74 18.38 -9.90
C GLU A 242 5.96 18.38 -8.38
N ASP A 243 4.97 17.92 -7.61
CA ASP A 243 5.01 17.90 -6.15
C ASP A 243 5.93 16.78 -5.60
N ILE A 244 5.99 15.64 -6.30
CA ILE A 244 6.80 14.48 -5.89
C ILE A 244 8.28 14.83 -5.65
N PRO A 245 9.02 15.39 -6.62
CA PRO A 245 10.43 15.75 -6.41
C PRO A 245 10.58 16.86 -5.36
N VAL A 246 9.61 17.75 -5.17
CA VAL A 246 9.68 18.76 -4.10
C VAL A 246 9.63 18.11 -2.73
N GLN A 247 8.75 17.13 -2.53
CA GLN A 247 8.67 16.38 -1.28
C GLN A 247 9.93 15.52 -1.06
N LEU A 248 10.41 14.82 -2.09
CA LEU A 248 11.64 14.04 -2.00
C LEU A 248 12.87 14.91 -1.73
N ALA A 249 12.94 16.10 -2.32
CA ALA A 249 14.03 17.06 -2.10
C ALA A 249 14.19 17.44 -0.63
N GLY A 250 13.06 17.71 0.05
CA GLY A 250 13.10 18.03 1.48
C GLY A 250 13.46 16.83 2.37
N LEU A 251 13.07 15.61 1.99
CA LEU A 251 13.49 14.39 2.71
C LEU A 251 14.99 14.10 2.52
N GLN A 252 15.48 14.27 1.29
CA GLN A 252 16.84 13.90 0.91
C GLN A 252 17.85 15.04 1.07
N ARG A 253 17.39 16.23 1.46
CA ARG A 253 18.22 17.43 1.65
C ARG A 253 19.03 17.79 0.41
N THR A 254 18.39 17.68 -0.76
CA THR A 254 18.99 18.01 -2.07
C THR A 254 17.94 18.61 -2.99
N ALA A 255 18.31 19.60 -3.79
CA ALA A 255 17.43 20.17 -4.81
C ALA A 255 17.18 19.21 -5.99
N LEU A 256 17.99 18.15 -6.14
CA LEU A 256 17.89 17.15 -7.21
C LEU A 256 17.75 15.75 -6.58
N PRO A 257 16.54 15.38 -6.12
CA PRO A 257 16.32 14.10 -5.45
C PRO A 257 16.31 12.92 -6.43
N ALA A 258 16.41 11.72 -5.87
CA ALA A 258 16.30 10.46 -6.58
C ALA A 258 15.23 9.56 -5.96
N SER A 259 14.58 8.72 -6.77
CA SER A 259 13.64 7.69 -6.32
C SER A 259 14.31 6.33 -6.03
N ARG A 260 15.62 6.21 -6.29
CA ARG A 260 16.38 4.96 -6.22
C ARG A 260 17.68 5.16 -5.41
N PRO A 261 18.19 4.14 -4.69
CA PRO A 261 17.69 2.76 -4.61
C PRO A 261 16.34 2.62 -3.90
N ALA A 262 15.51 1.67 -4.34
CA ALA A 262 14.21 1.36 -3.74
C ALA A 262 14.15 -0.11 -3.28
N ALA A 263 13.29 -0.41 -2.32
CA ALA A 263 13.01 -1.77 -1.83
C ALA A 263 11.51 -1.95 -1.55
N ALA A 264 11.04 -3.19 -1.52
CA ALA A 264 9.68 -3.54 -1.11
C ALA A 264 9.69 -4.52 0.06
N ILE A 265 8.79 -4.33 1.04
CA ILE A 265 8.56 -5.29 2.13
C ILE A 265 7.07 -5.64 2.21
N VAL A 266 6.76 -6.94 2.24
CA VAL A 266 5.42 -7.47 2.46
C VAL A 266 5.40 -8.24 3.78
N PHE A 267 4.51 -7.86 4.70
CA PHE A 267 4.31 -8.56 5.97
C PHE A 267 3.12 -9.52 5.89
N ALA A 268 3.35 -10.77 6.29
CA ALA A 268 2.32 -11.80 6.21
C ALA A 268 1.88 -12.32 7.59
N SER A 269 0.57 -12.40 7.81
CA SER A 269 -0.01 -12.98 9.02
C SER A 269 -1.41 -13.53 8.76
N ASP A 270 -1.75 -14.65 9.40
CA ASP A 270 -3.14 -15.10 9.49
C ASP A 270 -3.90 -14.31 10.57
N HIS A 271 -5.22 -14.18 10.39
CA HIS A 271 -6.12 -13.52 11.34
C HIS A 271 -7.19 -14.51 11.83
N PRO A 272 -7.30 -14.79 13.14
CA PRO A 272 -8.30 -15.73 13.68
C PRO A 272 -9.75 -15.40 13.29
N VAL A 273 -10.05 -14.11 13.09
CA VAL A 273 -11.35 -13.61 12.65
C VAL A 273 -11.85 -14.21 11.33
N ALA A 274 -10.93 -14.75 10.50
CA ALA A 274 -11.27 -15.44 9.25
C ALA A 274 -12.26 -16.60 9.46
N ARG A 275 -12.26 -17.22 10.65
CA ARG A 275 -13.16 -18.33 11.03
C ARG A 275 -14.65 -17.95 11.00
N HIS A 276 -14.99 -16.65 11.04
CA HIS A 276 -16.37 -16.16 10.93
C HIS A 276 -16.89 -16.07 9.50
N GLY A 277 -16.15 -16.60 8.51
CA GLY A 277 -16.56 -16.58 7.10
C GLY A 277 -16.62 -15.17 6.52
N VAL A 278 -15.61 -14.35 6.87
CA VAL A 278 -15.43 -12.95 6.45
C VAL A 278 -14.52 -12.79 5.22
N SER A 279 -14.00 -13.91 4.70
CA SER A 279 -13.18 -13.98 3.49
C SER A 279 -13.79 -14.99 2.51
N ALA A 280 -13.59 -14.77 1.21
CA ALA A 280 -13.93 -15.74 0.17
C ALA A 280 -12.96 -16.94 0.12
N TYR A 281 -11.77 -16.79 0.70
CA TYR A 281 -10.70 -17.78 0.68
C TYR A 281 -10.47 -18.37 2.08
N PRO A 282 -10.12 -19.67 2.16
CA PRO A 282 -9.78 -20.32 3.42
C PRO A 282 -8.37 -19.91 3.89
N VAL A 283 -8.06 -20.14 5.17
CA VAL A 283 -6.86 -19.57 5.82
C VAL A 283 -5.54 -20.12 5.27
N GLU A 284 -5.56 -21.33 4.72
CA GLU A 284 -4.40 -22.01 4.13
C GLU A 284 -3.86 -21.27 2.89
N VAL A 285 -4.66 -20.37 2.30
CA VAL A 285 -4.25 -19.55 1.15
C VAL A 285 -3.09 -18.62 1.51
N THR A 286 -2.97 -18.15 2.76
CA THR A 286 -1.84 -17.28 3.15
C THR A 286 -0.50 -18.01 2.93
N ALA A 287 -0.37 -19.25 3.41
CA ALA A 287 0.84 -20.05 3.24
C ALA A 287 1.10 -20.42 1.76
N ALA A 288 0.04 -20.68 0.99
CA ALA A 288 0.16 -20.92 -0.45
C ALA A 288 0.66 -19.69 -1.20
N MET A 289 0.18 -18.49 -0.84
CA MET A 289 0.64 -17.24 -1.43
C MET A 289 2.09 -16.92 -1.06
N LEU A 290 2.56 -17.24 0.15
CA LEU A 290 3.98 -17.13 0.50
C LEU A 290 4.87 -17.94 -0.44
N ARG A 291 4.47 -19.17 -0.77
CA ARG A 291 5.16 -19.99 -1.78
C ARG A 291 5.08 -19.34 -3.17
N ASN A 292 3.93 -18.76 -3.53
CA ASN A 292 3.76 -18.05 -4.81
C ASN A 292 4.62 -16.79 -4.91
N PHE A 293 4.82 -16.05 -3.82
CA PHE A 293 5.75 -14.93 -3.77
C PHE A 293 7.17 -15.39 -4.07
N VAL A 294 7.65 -16.42 -3.34
CA VAL A 294 9.01 -16.97 -3.52
C VAL A 294 9.22 -17.52 -4.93
N ALA A 295 8.21 -18.20 -5.50
CA ALA A 295 8.25 -18.71 -6.88
C ALA A 295 8.14 -17.61 -7.95
N GLY A 296 8.01 -16.34 -7.57
CA GLY A 296 7.94 -15.22 -8.50
C GLY A 296 6.58 -15.03 -9.18
N GLY A 297 5.55 -15.79 -8.80
CA GLY A 297 4.24 -15.80 -9.47
C GLY A 297 3.20 -14.83 -8.89
N ALA A 298 3.47 -14.22 -7.74
CA ALA A 298 2.60 -13.20 -7.17
C ALA A 298 2.75 -11.86 -7.90
N ALA A 299 1.71 -11.02 -7.87
CA ALA A 299 1.72 -9.73 -8.57
C ALA A 299 2.87 -8.83 -8.10
N ALA A 300 3.10 -8.78 -6.79
CA ALA A 300 4.23 -8.02 -6.23
C ALA A 300 5.57 -8.56 -6.69
N SER A 301 5.72 -9.89 -6.80
CA SER A 301 6.96 -10.52 -7.28
C SER A 301 7.23 -10.16 -8.74
N VAL A 302 6.20 -10.21 -9.59
CA VAL A 302 6.31 -9.83 -11.00
C VAL A 302 6.70 -8.36 -11.14
N LEU A 303 6.00 -7.46 -10.43
CA LEU A 303 6.28 -6.02 -10.47
C LEU A 303 7.66 -5.67 -9.90
N ALA A 304 8.05 -6.30 -8.79
CA ALA A 304 9.37 -6.08 -8.18
C ALA A 304 10.49 -6.52 -9.13
N LYS A 305 10.33 -7.66 -9.81
CA LYS A 305 11.27 -8.14 -10.82
C LYS A 305 11.38 -7.18 -12.00
N GLU A 306 10.25 -6.74 -12.54
CA GLU A 306 10.20 -5.78 -13.66
C GLU A 306 10.91 -4.46 -13.30
N LEU A 307 10.65 -3.97 -12.09
CA LEU A 307 11.24 -2.72 -11.59
C LEU A 307 12.65 -2.89 -11.04
N ARG A 308 13.19 -4.11 -11.02
CA ARG A 308 14.48 -4.47 -10.42
C ARG A 308 14.61 -3.97 -8.98
N VAL A 309 13.56 -4.20 -8.19
CA VAL A 309 13.44 -3.83 -6.78
C VAL A 309 13.54 -5.10 -5.93
N PRO A 310 14.41 -5.15 -4.91
CA PRO A 310 14.43 -6.26 -3.97
C PRO A 310 13.10 -6.36 -3.23
N LEU A 311 12.49 -7.55 -3.25
CA LEU A 311 11.25 -7.85 -2.54
C LEU A 311 11.55 -8.69 -1.30
N HIS A 312 11.14 -8.21 -0.14
CA HIS A 312 11.31 -8.89 1.14
C HIS A 312 9.95 -9.31 1.66
N ILE A 313 9.73 -10.62 1.81
CA ILE A 313 8.55 -11.17 2.45
C ILE A 313 8.92 -11.49 3.90
N VAL A 314 8.12 -11.03 4.85
CA VAL A 314 8.34 -11.28 6.28
C VAL A 314 7.11 -11.95 6.86
N ASP A 315 7.22 -13.24 7.15
CA ASP A 315 6.23 -13.98 7.92
C ASP A 315 6.28 -13.51 9.37
N VAL A 316 5.23 -12.84 9.81
CA VAL A 316 5.02 -12.40 11.19
C VAL A 316 3.86 -13.12 11.84
N GLY A 317 3.28 -14.17 11.23
CA GLY A 317 2.15 -14.86 11.83
C GLY A 317 1.36 -15.86 11.00
N VAL A 318 1.95 -16.47 9.97
CA VAL A 318 1.32 -17.53 9.17
C VAL A 318 1.40 -18.87 9.91
N ARG A 319 0.27 -19.53 10.11
CA ARG A 319 0.13 -20.76 10.93
C ARG A 319 1.03 -21.88 10.41
N ASP A 320 0.91 -22.19 9.12
CA ASP A 320 1.71 -23.20 8.42
C ASP A 320 2.87 -22.58 7.62
N GLY A 321 3.44 -21.49 8.15
CA GLY A 321 4.63 -20.87 7.58
C GLY A 321 5.77 -21.89 7.53
N ALA A 322 6.22 -22.25 6.33
CA ALA A 322 7.40 -23.09 6.16
C ALA A 322 8.66 -22.24 6.28
N ASP A 323 9.77 -22.87 6.70
CA ASP A 323 11.12 -22.33 6.54
C ASP A 323 11.49 -22.40 5.04
N LEU A 324 10.82 -21.60 4.20
CA LEU A 324 11.06 -21.62 2.75
C LEU A 324 12.39 -20.94 2.45
N ALA A 325 13.18 -21.59 1.60
CA ALA A 325 14.49 -21.11 1.17
C ALA A 325 14.36 -19.92 0.19
N PHE A 326 15.46 -19.16 0.10
CA PHE A 326 15.59 -17.95 -0.72
C PHE A 326 15.69 -18.27 -2.21
N GLU A 327 15.00 -17.48 -3.04
CA GLU A 327 15.34 -17.30 -4.46
C GLU A 327 15.88 -15.88 -4.68
N GLN A 328 16.74 -15.71 -5.70
CA GLN A 328 17.87 -14.77 -5.68
C GLN A 328 17.54 -13.27 -5.51
N ASP A 329 16.29 -12.83 -5.72
CA ASP A 329 15.83 -11.45 -5.50
C ASP A 329 14.66 -11.30 -4.51
N ILE A 330 14.12 -12.42 -4.02
CA ILE A 330 12.99 -12.47 -3.09
C ILE A 330 13.45 -13.09 -1.78
N ARG A 331 13.48 -12.28 -0.72
CA ARG A 331 13.92 -12.74 0.60
C ARG A 331 12.71 -13.06 1.47
N LEU A 332 12.54 -14.33 1.84
CA LEU A 332 11.62 -14.70 2.90
C LEU A 332 12.35 -14.76 4.23
N ALA A 333 11.77 -14.14 5.26
CA ALA A 333 12.20 -14.31 6.65
C ALA A 333 10.99 -14.60 7.53
N ARG A 334 11.16 -15.49 8.50
CA ARG A 334 10.16 -15.71 9.55
C ARG A 334 10.59 -15.02 10.82
N ALA A 335 9.82 -14.03 11.27
CA ALA A 335 10.08 -13.31 12.50
C ALA A 335 9.72 -14.19 13.71
N PRO A 336 10.45 -14.08 14.84
CA PRO A 336 10.14 -14.86 16.05
C PRO A 336 8.69 -14.71 16.53
N VAL A 337 8.11 -13.51 16.36
CA VAL A 337 6.71 -13.19 16.71
C VAL A 337 5.68 -14.03 15.96
N ALA A 338 6.05 -14.67 14.84
CA ALA A 338 5.15 -15.49 14.03
C ALA A 338 4.56 -16.69 14.78
N ARG A 339 5.28 -17.15 15.83
CA ARG A 339 4.86 -18.29 16.67
C ARG A 339 4.03 -17.87 17.88
N ASP A 340 3.87 -16.57 18.11
CA ASP A 340 3.10 -16.08 19.25
C ASP A 340 1.62 -16.43 19.10
N GLU A 341 0.95 -16.60 20.23
CA GLU A 341 -0.50 -16.69 20.27
C GLU A 341 -1.13 -15.32 19.96
N VAL A 342 -2.26 -15.36 19.24
CA VAL A 342 -3.05 -14.20 18.84
C VAL A 342 -4.52 -14.50 19.04
N GLY A 343 -5.27 -13.48 19.42
CA GLY A 343 -6.69 -13.56 19.73
C GLY A 343 -7.59 -13.27 18.53
N ASP A 344 -8.85 -13.68 18.65
CA ASP A 344 -9.89 -13.25 17.72
C ASP A 344 -10.48 -11.89 18.14
N LEU A 345 -10.21 -10.87 17.33
CA LEU A 345 -10.63 -9.48 17.57
C LEU A 345 -12.12 -9.33 17.93
N ARG A 346 -12.97 -10.27 17.50
CA ARG A 346 -14.39 -10.25 17.82
C ARG A 346 -14.67 -10.44 19.31
N VAL A 347 -13.91 -11.30 19.99
CA VAL A 347 -14.20 -11.75 21.35
C VAL A 347 -13.10 -11.40 22.36
N GLU A 348 -11.89 -11.16 21.91
CA GLU A 348 -10.72 -10.85 22.74
C GLU A 348 -9.74 -9.92 22.01
N ASP A 349 -8.72 -9.43 22.71
CA ASP A 349 -7.71 -8.57 22.08
C ASP A 349 -6.89 -9.37 21.06
N ALA A 350 -6.70 -8.81 19.85
CA ALA A 350 -5.97 -9.48 18.78
C ALA A 350 -4.53 -9.87 19.17
N MET A 351 -3.88 -9.07 20.00
CA MET A 351 -2.52 -9.31 20.50
C MET A 351 -2.38 -8.94 21.98
N SER A 352 -1.59 -9.74 22.71
CA SER A 352 -1.02 -9.32 23.99
C SER A 352 -0.08 -8.13 23.79
N GLU A 353 0.19 -7.36 24.86
CA GLU A 353 1.19 -6.27 24.80
C GLU A 353 2.56 -6.76 24.31
N ALA A 354 2.98 -7.94 24.77
CA ALA A 354 4.27 -8.52 24.41
C ALA A 354 4.30 -8.96 22.93
N THR A 355 3.23 -9.58 22.43
CA THR A 355 3.09 -9.95 21.01
C THR A 355 3.08 -8.70 20.12
N PHE A 356 2.34 -7.67 20.51
CA PHE A 356 2.27 -6.41 19.77
C PHE A 356 3.64 -5.71 19.70
N ALA A 357 4.33 -5.56 20.83
CA ALA A 357 5.66 -4.96 20.86
C ALA A 357 6.66 -5.74 19.98
N ARG A 358 6.61 -7.08 20.02
CA ARG A 358 7.45 -7.92 19.15
C ARG A 358 7.09 -7.79 17.67
N ALA A 359 5.81 -7.61 17.31
CA ALA A 359 5.38 -7.41 15.93
C ALA A 359 5.87 -6.07 15.38
N VAL A 360 5.74 -4.98 16.17
CA VAL A 360 6.30 -3.66 15.83
C VAL A 360 7.82 -3.76 15.63
N LEU A 361 8.53 -4.42 16.55
CA LEU A 361 9.98 -4.63 16.45
C LEU A 361 10.37 -5.48 15.23
N ALA A 362 9.55 -6.47 14.84
CA ALA A 362 9.79 -7.25 13.63
C ALA A 362 9.72 -6.39 12.36
N GLY A 363 8.75 -5.46 12.31
CA GLY A 363 8.66 -4.46 11.25
C GLY A 363 9.90 -3.57 11.15
N ALA A 364 10.34 -3.01 12.28
CA ALA A 364 11.56 -2.20 12.33
C ALA A 364 12.81 -3.00 11.93
N ALA A 365 12.94 -4.24 12.40
CA ALA A 365 14.06 -5.11 12.07
C ALA A 365 14.11 -5.46 10.58
N ALA A 366 12.96 -5.61 9.92
CA ALA A 366 12.90 -5.84 8.47
C ALA A 366 13.46 -4.65 7.68
N VAL A 367 13.15 -3.42 8.11
CA VAL A 367 13.72 -2.20 7.52
C VAL A 367 15.23 -2.11 7.79
N ASP A 368 15.69 -2.41 9.01
CA ASP A 368 17.12 -2.42 9.35
C ASP A 368 17.93 -3.46 8.56
N ALA A 369 17.29 -4.54 8.09
CA ALA A 369 17.91 -5.57 7.25
C ALA A 369 18.05 -5.17 5.77
N LEU A 370 17.42 -4.08 5.33
CA LEU A 370 17.59 -3.55 3.98
C LEU A 370 19.01 -3.00 3.76
N PRO A 371 19.52 -3.00 2.51
CA PRO A 371 20.79 -2.35 2.18
C PRO A 371 20.85 -0.89 2.68
N ALA A 372 22.06 -0.43 2.98
CA ALA A 372 22.28 0.98 3.29
C ALA A 372 21.95 1.84 2.05
N GLY A 373 21.40 3.04 2.26
CA GLY A 373 21.13 4.01 1.19
C GLY A 373 19.85 3.78 0.39
N VAL A 374 18.97 2.82 0.76
CA VAL A 374 17.61 2.77 0.19
C VAL A 374 16.90 4.09 0.49
N LEU A 375 16.38 4.74 -0.55
CA LEU A 375 15.70 6.04 -0.47
C LEU A 375 14.18 5.89 -0.42
N VAL A 376 13.62 4.89 -1.10
CA VAL A 376 12.17 4.65 -1.20
C VAL A 376 11.84 3.23 -0.76
N LEU A 377 10.84 3.10 0.12
CA LEU A 377 10.31 1.83 0.60
C LEU A 377 8.85 1.65 0.20
N ALA A 378 8.55 0.62 -0.58
CA ALA A 378 7.19 0.15 -0.81
C ALA A 378 6.77 -0.82 0.30
N LEU A 379 5.61 -0.59 0.91
CA LEU A 379 5.06 -1.45 1.95
C LEU A 379 3.84 -2.19 1.45
N GLY A 380 3.73 -3.46 1.82
CA GLY A 380 2.61 -4.32 1.51
C GLY A 380 2.30 -5.32 2.61
N GLU A 381 1.23 -6.05 2.41
CA GLU A 381 0.77 -7.07 3.34
C GLU A 381 0.20 -8.29 2.60
N MET A 382 0.04 -9.37 3.34
CA MET A 382 -0.70 -10.55 2.91
C MET A 382 -1.34 -11.23 4.13
N GLY A 383 -2.65 -11.42 4.14
CA GLY A 383 -3.29 -12.11 5.25
C GLY A 383 -4.77 -12.38 5.06
N ILE A 384 -5.18 -13.63 5.17
CA ILE A 384 -6.62 -13.94 5.14
C ILE A 384 -7.30 -13.38 6.39
N GLY A 385 -8.35 -12.56 6.18
CA GLY A 385 -9.14 -11.90 7.23
C GLY A 385 -8.66 -10.50 7.63
N ASN A 386 -7.53 -10.04 7.12
CA ASN A 386 -6.91 -8.79 7.56
C ASN A 386 -7.69 -7.52 7.14
N THR A 387 -8.46 -7.55 6.06
CA THR A 387 -9.37 -6.43 5.71
C THR A 387 -10.43 -6.20 6.78
N THR A 388 -10.86 -7.24 7.52
CA THR A 388 -11.76 -7.12 8.67
C THR A 388 -11.05 -6.41 9.83
N ALA A 389 -9.83 -6.85 10.14
CA ALA A 389 -9.00 -6.23 11.18
C ALA A 389 -8.68 -4.77 10.85
N ALA A 390 -8.27 -4.47 9.62
CA ALA A 390 -8.04 -3.11 9.14
C ALA A 390 -9.31 -2.26 9.20
N SER A 391 -10.49 -2.79 8.86
CA SER A 391 -11.76 -2.06 9.00
C SER A 391 -12.06 -1.72 10.47
N ALA A 392 -11.81 -2.65 11.39
CA ALA A 392 -12.01 -2.42 12.82
C ALA A 392 -11.03 -1.37 13.38
N VAL A 393 -9.76 -1.45 13.01
CA VAL A 393 -8.75 -0.45 13.38
C VAL A 393 -9.10 0.92 12.79
N ALA A 394 -9.42 1.00 11.49
CA ALA A 394 -9.80 2.24 10.84
C ALA A 394 -11.04 2.86 11.49
N ALA A 395 -12.06 2.06 11.83
CA ALA A 395 -13.25 2.54 12.51
C ALA A 395 -12.95 3.05 13.93
N MET A 396 -12.09 2.37 14.67
CA MET A 396 -11.65 2.83 16.00
C MET A 396 -10.91 4.17 15.90
N LEU A 397 -9.98 4.30 14.95
CA LEU A 397 -9.22 5.54 14.73
C LEU A 397 -10.18 6.66 14.30
N LEU A 398 -11.01 6.45 13.28
CA LEU A 398 -11.92 7.48 12.77
C LEU A 398 -13.13 7.77 13.66
N ASP A 399 -13.16 7.21 14.87
CA ASP A 399 -14.28 7.27 15.81
C ASP A 399 -15.64 6.87 15.20
N ALA A 400 -15.60 5.99 14.21
CA ALA A 400 -16.79 5.47 13.54
C ALA A 400 -17.45 4.40 14.41
N ARG A 401 -18.77 4.49 14.59
CA ARG A 401 -19.58 3.56 15.42
C ARG A 401 -20.89 3.21 14.74
N GLY A 402 -21.49 2.09 15.15
CA GLY A 402 -22.78 1.63 14.62
C GLY A 402 -22.77 1.54 13.09
N ALA A 403 -23.77 2.14 12.44
CA ALA A 403 -23.89 2.14 10.98
C ALA A 403 -22.77 2.92 10.27
N ASP A 404 -22.12 3.89 10.94
CA ASP A 404 -20.98 4.61 10.33
C ASP A 404 -19.78 3.67 10.14
N ALA A 405 -19.53 2.77 11.10
CA ALA A 405 -18.47 1.77 10.99
C ALA A 405 -18.68 0.82 9.80
N ASP A 406 -19.93 0.52 9.44
CA ASP A 406 -20.26 -0.36 8.30
C ASP A 406 -19.79 0.23 6.96
N THR A 407 -19.64 1.55 6.85
CA THR A 407 -19.14 2.22 5.63
C THR A 407 -17.64 2.00 5.40
N LEU A 408 -16.90 1.60 6.45
CA LEU A 408 -15.48 1.27 6.36
C LEU A 408 -15.26 -0.20 5.97
N VAL A 409 -16.32 -1.02 5.95
CA VAL A 409 -16.23 -2.46 5.70
C VAL A 409 -16.53 -2.76 4.23
N GLY A 410 -15.49 -3.17 3.50
CA GLY A 410 -15.54 -3.57 2.10
C GLY A 410 -15.64 -5.07 1.84
N ALA A 411 -15.73 -5.39 0.55
CA ALA A 411 -15.77 -6.76 0.05
C ALA A 411 -14.42 -7.50 0.22
N GLY A 412 -13.30 -6.78 0.40
CA GLY A 412 -11.96 -7.38 0.49
C GLY A 412 -11.69 -8.34 -0.67
N THR A 413 -11.54 -9.62 -0.33
CA THR A 413 -11.33 -10.73 -1.28
C THR A 413 -12.53 -11.04 -2.20
N GLY A 414 -13.57 -10.19 -2.21
CA GLY A 414 -14.74 -10.31 -3.08
C GLY A 414 -15.99 -10.86 -2.40
N VAL A 415 -16.10 -10.74 -1.07
CA VAL A 415 -17.29 -11.20 -0.34
C VAL A 415 -18.50 -10.28 -0.59
N SER A 416 -19.69 -10.87 -0.63
CA SER A 416 -20.96 -10.16 -0.82
C SER A 416 -22.07 -10.74 0.05
N GLY A 417 -23.25 -10.10 0.05
CA GLY A 417 -24.45 -10.59 0.72
C GLY A 417 -24.22 -10.93 2.20
N ALA A 418 -24.54 -12.17 2.59
CA ALA A 418 -24.42 -12.65 3.96
C ALA A 418 -22.98 -12.59 4.51
N ALA A 419 -21.97 -12.81 3.67
CA ALA A 419 -20.57 -12.75 4.11
C ALA A 419 -20.13 -11.32 4.45
N LEU A 420 -20.54 -10.34 3.64
CA LEU A 420 -20.30 -8.92 3.95
C LEU A 420 -21.07 -8.47 5.20
N ALA A 421 -22.31 -8.95 5.37
CA ALA A 421 -23.10 -8.68 6.57
C ALA A 421 -22.45 -9.26 7.85
N ARG A 422 -21.90 -10.48 7.78
CA ARG A 422 -21.11 -11.06 8.87
C ARG A 422 -19.86 -10.23 9.18
N LYS A 423 -19.14 -9.78 8.15
CA LYS A 423 -17.95 -8.93 8.31
C LYS A 423 -18.27 -7.63 9.05
N ARG A 424 -19.37 -6.96 8.68
CA ARG A 424 -19.89 -5.78 9.39
C ARG A 424 -20.27 -6.08 10.84
N ALA A 425 -20.96 -7.18 11.09
CA ALA A 425 -21.31 -7.60 12.44
C ALA A 425 -20.07 -7.84 13.30
N VAL A 426 -19.08 -8.56 12.78
CA VAL A 426 -17.79 -8.80 13.45
C VAL A 426 -17.09 -7.49 13.84
N VAL A 427 -17.04 -6.52 12.92
CA VAL A 427 -16.44 -5.20 13.19
C VAL A 427 -17.23 -4.46 14.29
N ARG A 428 -18.56 -4.46 14.23
CA ARG A 428 -19.39 -3.83 15.26
C ARG A 428 -19.21 -4.48 16.64
N ASP A 429 -19.19 -5.81 16.70
CA ASP A 429 -18.97 -6.58 17.94
C ASP A 429 -17.61 -6.22 18.55
N ALA A 430 -16.56 -6.17 17.73
CA ALA A 430 -15.21 -5.83 18.17
C ALA A 430 -15.10 -4.40 18.70
N LEU A 431 -15.70 -3.43 17.99
CA LEU A 431 -15.73 -2.02 18.43
C LEU A 431 -16.51 -1.86 19.74
N ALA A 432 -17.66 -2.54 19.89
CA ALA A 432 -18.46 -2.50 21.10
C ALA A 432 -17.71 -3.09 22.30
N ARG A 433 -17.03 -4.23 22.12
CA ARG A 433 -16.20 -4.86 23.14
C ARG A 433 -15.03 -3.98 23.59
N VAL A 434 -14.33 -3.35 22.64
CA VAL A 434 -13.14 -2.55 22.93
C VAL A 434 -13.51 -1.18 23.53
N GLY A 435 -14.62 -0.59 23.10
CA GLY A 435 -15.09 0.71 23.59
C GLY A 435 -14.25 1.87 23.07
N LYS A 436 -13.69 2.67 23.99
CA LYS A 436 -12.72 3.72 23.66
C LYS A 436 -11.30 3.21 23.94
N VAL A 437 -10.34 3.65 23.15
CA VAL A 437 -8.91 3.35 23.35
C VAL A 437 -8.16 4.63 23.69
N GLY A 438 -7.15 4.51 24.56
CA GLY A 438 -6.32 5.65 24.97
C GLY A 438 -5.27 6.07 23.93
N SER A 439 -5.02 5.24 22.90
CA SER A 439 -4.03 5.55 21.85
C SER A 439 -4.34 4.83 20.54
N SER A 440 -3.74 5.31 19.45
CA SER A 440 -3.78 4.62 18.14
C SER A 440 -3.11 3.25 18.18
N LEU A 441 -2.06 3.08 19.00
CA LEU A 441 -1.38 1.81 19.20
C LEU A 441 -2.30 0.78 19.86
N GLU A 442 -3.10 1.21 20.84
CA GLU A 442 -4.10 0.34 21.48
C GLU A 442 -5.19 -0.10 20.50
N ALA A 443 -5.58 0.74 19.54
CA ALA A 443 -6.47 0.30 18.45
C ALA A 443 -5.83 -0.85 17.65
N VAL A 444 -4.58 -0.71 17.23
CA VAL A 444 -3.87 -1.75 16.46
C VAL A 444 -3.67 -3.02 17.30
N ARG A 445 -3.28 -2.89 18.57
CA ARG A 445 -3.06 -4.03 19.47
C ARG A 445 -4.34 -4.85 19.67
N ARG A 446 -5.47 -4.19 19.93
CA ARG A 446 -6.71 -4.85 20.34
C ARG A 446 -7.56 -5.32 19.15
N LEU A 447 -7.47 -4.67 17.99
CA LEU A 447 -8.33 -4.90 16.83
C LEU A 447 -7.60 -5.29 15.54
N GLY A 448 -6.27 -5.09 15.47
CA GLY A 448 -5.48 -5.32 14.28
C GLY A 448 -4.99 -6.75 14.13
N GLY A 449 -3.77 -6.89 13.63
CA GLY A 449 -3.04 -8.16 13.53
C GLY A 449 -1.53 -7.90 13.47
N ARG A 450 -0.75 -8.99 13.46
CA ARG A 450 0.73 -8.90 13.49
C ARG A 450 1.29 -8.24 12.23
N ASP A 451 0.66 -8.43 11.08
CA ASP A 451 0.96 -7.74 9.82
C ASP A 451 0.77 -6.22 9.93
N ILE A 452 -0.37 -5.76 10.46
CA ILE A 452 -0.68 -4.34 10.66
C ILE A 452 0.30 -3.71 11.68
N ALA A 453 0.61 -4.41 12.77
CA ALA A 453 1.60 -3.97 13.75
C ALA A 453 3.03 -3.92 13.18
N ALA A 454 3.40 -4.89 12.35
CA ALA A 454 4.69 -4.89 11.67
C ALA A 454 4.78 -3.78 10.62
N LEU A 455 3.71 -3.52 9.86
CA LEU A 455 3.61 -2.37 8.96
C LEU A 455 3.81 -1.04 9.69
N PHE A 456 3.17 -0.87 10.85
CA PHE A 456 3.39 0.29 11.71
C PHE A 456 4.87 0.44 12.08
N GLY A 457 5.50 -0.63 12.57
CA GLY A 457 6.90 -0.61 12.99
C GLY A 457 7.88 -0.37 11.85
N ALA A 458 7.60 -0.94 10.67
CA ALA A 458 8.38 -0.73 9.46
C ALA A 458 8.27 0.71 8.98
N ALA A 459 7.06 1.27 8.92
CA ALA A 459 6.85 2.65 8.51
C ALA A 459 7.53 3.64 9.49
N ALA A 460 7.39 3.41 10.80
CA ALA A 460 8.07 4.22 11.81
C ALA A 460 9.59 4.21 11.59
N ARG A 461 10.17 3.00 11.45
CA ARG A 461 11.61 2.82 11.28
C ARG A 461 12.13 3.40 9.95
N ALA A 462 11.36 3.29 8.87
CA ALA A 462 11.70 3.88 7.59
C ALA A 462 11.73 5.42 7.66
N CYS A 463 10.77 6.03 8.36
CA CYS A 463 10.77 7.47 8.61
C CYS A 463 11.98 7.91 9.45
N GLU A 464 12.35 7.17 10.51
CA GLU A 464 13.56 7.44 11.30
C GLU A 464 14.84 7.40 10.45
N ARG A 465 14.87 6.55 9.42
CA ARG A 465 15.96 6.44 8.46
C ARG A 465 15.91 7.48 7.33
N GLY A 466 14.95 8.40 7.35
CA GLY A 466 14.78 9.44 6.32
C GLY A 466 14.29 8.90 4.97
N MET A 467 13.69 7.71 4.95
CA MET A 467 13.18 7.10 3.72
C MET A 467 11.82 7.68 3.34
N ALA A 468 11.56 7.78 2.04
CA ALA A 468 10.21 7.95 1.52
C ALA A 468 9.48 6.60 1.53
N ILE A 469 8.20 6.61 1.87
CA ILE A 469 7.36 5.41 1.97
C ILE A 469 6.24 5.49 0.94
N LEU A 470 6.19 4.50 0.05
CA LEU A 470 5.05 4.26 -0.81
C LEU A 470 4.03 3.42 -0.05
N VAL A 471 2.92 4.08 0.32
CA VAL A 471 1.78 3.50 1.03
C VAL A 471 0.84 2.88 0.01
N ASP A 472 0.65 1.56 0.07
CA ASP A 472 -0.16 0.79 -0.88
C ASP A 472 -1.67 1.02 -0.71
N GLY A 473 -2.42 -0.05 -0.38
CA GLY A 473 -3.87 -0.02 -0.24
C GLY A 473 -4.36 0.21 1.19
N PHE A 474 -5.63 -0.16 1.40
CA PHE A 474 -6.38 0.12 2.63
C PHE A 474 -5.69 -0.33 3.93
N ILE A 475 -5.11 -1.54 3.94
CA ILE A 475 -4.53 -2.12 5.15
C ILE A 475 -3.22 -1.40 5.53
N VAL A 476 -2.35 -1.16 4.54
CA VAL A 476 -1.11 -0.39 4.74
C VAL A 476 -1.43 1.04 5.18
N SER A 477 -2.40 1.70 4.53
CA SER A 477 -2.86 3.03 4.93
C SER A 477 -3.45 3.06 6.34
N THR A 478 -4.09 1.99 6.80
CA THR A 478 -4.64 1.90 8.17
C THR A 478 -3.51 1.82 9.21
N ALA A 479 -2.48 1.01 8.96
CA ALA A 479 -1.30 0.96 9.83
C ALA A 479 -0.58 2.31 9.89
N VAL A 480 -0.47 2.98 8.73
CA VAL A 480 0.18 4.30 8.61
C VAL A 480 -0.67 5.41 9.25
N LEU A 481 -2.00 5.35 9.20
CA LEU A 481 -2.86 6.30 9.92
C LEU A 481 -2.63 6.20 11.44
N ALA A 482 -2.46 4.99 11.98
CA ALA A 482 -2.10 4.83 13.38
C ALA A 482 -0.76 5.51 13.70
N LEU A 483 0.23 5.39 12.80
CA LEU A 483 1.53 6.05 12.90
C LEU A 483 1.46 7.58 12.81
N VAL A 484 0.71 8.13 11.86
CA VAL A 484 0.52 9.59 11.72
C VAL A 484 -0.10 10.17 12.98
N ARG A 485 -1.04 9.47 13.62
CA ARG A 485 -1.63 9.90 14.90
C ARG A 485 -0.67 9.84 16.08
N THR A 486 0.27 8.90 16.06
CA THR A 486 1.33 8.82 17.08
C THR A 486 2.41 9.88 16.87
N ALA A 487 2.76 10.15 15.60
CA ALA A 487 3.85 11.05 15.23
C ALA A 487 3.52 11.81 13.93
N PRO A 488 2.80 12.96 14.01
CA PRO A 488 2.31 13.68 12.82
C PRO A 488 3.41 14.06 11.80
N ALA A 489 4.64 14.29 12.28
CA ALA A 489 5.78 14.64 11.45
C ALA A 489 6.11 13.58 10.36
N VAL A 490 5.76 12.31 10.57
CA VAL A 490 5.96 11.22 9.59
C VAL A 490 5.22 11.45 8.28
N ARG A 491 4.16 12.28 8.27
CA ARG A 491 3.33 12.56 7.10
C ARG A 491 4.15 13.05 5.90
N ARG A 492 5.27 13.73 6.14
CA ARG A 492 6.19 14.23 5.10
C ARG A 492 6.94 13.10 4.38
N SER A 493 7.07 11.93 4.99
CA SER A 493 7.70 10.75 4.37
C SER A 493 6.74 9.92 3.52
N LEU A 494 5.43 10.20 3.57
CA LEU A 494 4.41 9.34 2.96
C LEU A 494 4.03 9.80 1.55
N PHE A 495 4.03 8.84 0.63
CA PHE A 495 3.52 8.95 -0.74
C PHE A 495 2.43 7.89 -0.92
N PHE A 496 1.20 8.32 -1.17
CA PHE A 496 0.05 7.42 -1.25
C PHE A 496 -0.08 6.89 -2.67
N ALA A 497 0.12 5.58 -2.83
CA ALA A 497 0.27 4.98 -4.14
C ALA A 497 -1.04 5.00 -4.94
N HIS A 498 -2.14 4.54 -4.35
CA HIS A 498 -3.40 4.45 -5.07
C HIS A 498 -4.62 4.61 -4.17
N ARG A 499 -5.75 4.98 -4.78
CA ARG A 499 -7.07 4.84 -4.17
C ARG A 499 -7.57 3.43 -4.39
N SER A 500 -7.48 2.60 -3.35
CA SER A 500 -8.10 1.27 -3.37
C SER A 500 -9.63 1.33 -3.54
N ALA A 501 -10.19 0.31 -4.19
CA ALA A 501 -11.64 0.10 -4.30
C ALA A 501 -12.31 -0.35 -2.97
N GLU A 502 -11.54 -0.59 -1.89
CA GLU A 502 -12.14 -0.77 -0.57
C GLU A 502 -12.78 0.55 -0.08
N PRO A 503 -14.08 0.56 0.27
CA PRO A 503 -14.85 1.78 0.55
C PRO A 503 -14.26 2.58 1.71
N GLY A 504 -13.73 1.90 2.73
CA GLY A 504 -13.13 2.56 3.88
C GLY A 504 -11.83 3.29 3.56
N HIS A 505 -11.17 2.99 2.44
CA HIS A 505 -9.88 3.58 2.13
C HIS A 505 -9.97 5.08 1.85
N ARG A 506 -11.06 5.54 1.22
CA ARG A 506 -11.28 6.98 0.97
C ARG A 506 -11.26 7.78 2.27
N ARG A 507 -11.97 7.33 3.30
CA ARG A 507 -12.03 8.01 4.61
C ARG A 507 -10.67 8.00 5.30
N VAL A 508 -9.92 6.90 5.19
CA VAL A 508 -8.55 6.80 5.73
C VAL A 508 -7.60 7.77 5.02
N LEU A 509 -7.71 7.91 3.70
CA LEU A 509 -6.93 8.88 2.92
C LEU A 509 -7.30 10.33 3.29
N GLU A 510 -8.59 10.63 3.40
CA GLU A 510 -9.10 11.95 3.81
C GLU A 510 -8.56 12.34 5.20
N ALA A 511 -8.56 11.42 6.16
CA ALA A 511 -8.03 11.65 7.51
C ALA A 511 -6.51 11.91 7.57
N MET A 512 -5.77 11.58 6.50
CA MET A 512 -4.34 11.88 6.37
C MET A 512 -4.08 13.01 5.37
N GLU A 513 -5.12 13.68 4.86
CA GLU A 513 -5.00 14.68 3.78
C GLU A 513 -4.19 14.14 2.60
N ALA A 514 -4.43 12.88 2.26
CA ALA A 514 -3.69 12.14 1.26
C ALA A 514 -4.21 12.43 -0.16
N ARG A 515 -3.28 12.61 -1.10
CA ARG A 515 -3.56 12.68 -2.54
C ARG A 515 -2.94 11.44 -3.21
N PRO A 516 -3.73 10.39 -3.52
CA PRO A 516 -3.20 9.18 -4.12
C PRO A 516 -2.70 9.43 -5.55
N LEU A 517 -1.64 8.73 -5.95
CA LEU A 517 -1.02 8.89 -7.27
C LEU A 517 -1.79 8.16 -8.39
N LEU A 518 -2.52 7.10 -8.04
CA LEU A 518 -3.25 6.24 -8.97
C LEU A 518 -4.70 6.03 -8.52
N ASP A 519 -5.60 5.87 -9.49
CA ASP A 519 -7.00 5.54 -9.27
C ASP A 519 -7.42 4.50 -10.32
N LEU A 520 -7.06 3.24 -10.05
CA LEU A 520 -7.16 2.11 -10.98
C LEU A 520 -8.06 1.00 -10.43
N GLU A 521 -8.90 1.32 -9.44
CA GLU A 521 -9.81 0.38 -8.76
C GLU A 521 -9.12 -0.86 -8.15
N LEU A 522 -7.82 -0.76 -7.85
CA LEU A 522 -7.05 -1.87 -7.28
C LEU A 522 -7.53 -2.22 -5.87
N ARG A 523 -7.50 -3.51 -5.54
CA ARG A 523 -7.87 -4.04 -4.21
C ARG A 523 -7.15 -5.35 -3.88
N LEU A 524 -6.00 -5.58 -4.50
CA LEU A 524 -5.21 -6.79 -4.30
C LEU A 524 -4.41 -6.72 -2.99
N GLY A 525 -3.74 -5.60 -2.73
CA GLY A 525 -2.75 -5.49 -1.65
C GLY A 525 -1.35 -5.87 -2.12
N GLU A 526 -0.58 -6.54 -1.26
CA GLU A 526 0.75 -7.10 -1.59
C GLU A 526 1.84 -6.08 -1.98
N ALA A 527 1.64 -4.78 -1.77
CA ALA A 527 2.47 -3.70 -2.32
C ALA A 527 2.32 -3.49 -3.84
N SER A 528 1.31 -4.09 -4.48
CA SER A 528 1.12 -4.00 -5.93
C SER A 528 0.89 -2.57 -6.42
N GLY A 529 0.03 -1.80 -5.75
CA GLY A 529 -0.19 -0.39 -6.04
C GLY A 529 1.05 0.47 -5.74
N ALA A 530 1.74 0.20 -4.63
CA ALA A 530 2.99 0.85 -4.27
C ALA A 530 4.08 0.64 -5.33
N LEU A 531 4.26 -0.58 -5.82
CA LEU A 531 5.23 -0.87 -6.88
C LEU A 531 4.85 -0.21 -8.21
N LEU A 532 3.56 -0.19 -8.59
CA LEU A 532 3.10 0.56 -9.77
C LEU A 532 3.40 2.07 -9.65
N ALA A 533 3.17 2.64 -8.47
CA ALA A 533 3.43 4.06 -8.20
C ALA A 533 4.92 4.40 -8.16
N LEU A 534 5.82 3.44 -7.92
CA LEU A 534 7.27 3.68 -7.95
C LEU A 534 7.74 4.20 -9.32
N SER A 535 7.16 3.70 -10.42
CA SER A 535 7.45 4.21 -11.77
C SER A 535 7.10 5.69 -11.92
N LEU A 536 6.03 6.16 -11.27
CA LEU A 536 5.68 7.59 -11.27
C LEU A 536 6.72 8.41 -10.51
N LEU A 537 7.27 7.91 -9.40
CA LEU A 537 8.38 8.56 -8.69
C LEU A 537 9.64 8.59 -9.56
N ASP A 538 9.95 7.50 -10.26
CA ASP A 538 11.08 7.44 -11.19
C ASP A 538 10.94 8.48 -12.31
N HIS A 539 9.76 8.56 -12.93
CA HIS A 539 9.48 9.55 -13.98
C HIS A 539 9.51 10.98 -13.44
N ALA A 540 8.92 11.24 -12.27
CA ALA A 540 8.90 12.58 -11.68
C ALA A 540 10.32 13.09 -11.36
N CYS A 541 11.17 12.25 -10.78
CA CYS A 541 12.59 12.57 -10.55
C CYS A 541 13.35 12.76 -11.87
N ALA A 542 13.15 11.89 -12.86
CA ALA A 542 13.81 12.00 -14.15
C ALA A 542 13.44 13.28 -14.90
N LEU A 543 12.15 13.64 -14.94
CA LEU A 543 11.67 14.89 -15.54
C LEU A 543 12.26 16.10 -14.80
N HIS A 544 12.24 16.07 -13.47
CA HIS A 544 12.81 17.15 -12.66
C HIS A 544 14.29 17.38 -12.94
N VAL A 545 15.09 16.31 -13.01
CA VAL A 545 16.54 16.39 -13.20
C VAL A 545 16.91 16.69 -14.64
N ARG A 546 16.23 16.08 -15.63
CA ARG A 546 16.70 16.03 -17.02
C ARG A 546 16.01 17.00 -17.98
N MET A 547 14.83 17.51 -17.65
CA MET A 547 14.22 18.55 -18.49
C MET A 547 15.10 19.81 -18.51
N ALA A 548 15.21 20.40 -19.69
CA ALA A 548 15.82 21.70 -19.87
C ALA A 548 15.02 22.78 -19.12
N THR A 549 15.68 23.86 -18.75
CA THR A 549 15.01 25.11 -18.39
C THR A 549 14.77 25.97 -19.63
N PHE A 550 13.80 26.87 -19.58
CA PHE A 550 13.57 27.88 -20.63
C PHE A 550 14.87 28.56 -21.08
N ALA A 551 15.67 29.01 -20.10
CA ALA A 551 16.98 29.60 -20.33
C ALA A 551 17.95 28.66 -21.09
N SER A 552 18.10 27.40 -20.66
CA SER A 552 19.03 26.46 -21.32
C SER A 552 18.58 26.02 -22.72
N ALA A 553 17.28 26.10 -23.00
CA ALA A 553 16.71 25.72 -24.29
C ALA A 553 16.59 26.91 -25.26
N GLY A 554 16.91 28.13 -24.83
CA GLY A 554 16.68 29.34 -25.63
C GLY A 554 15.20 29.61 -25.93
N VAL A 555 14.29 29.05 -25.12
CA VAL A 555 12.85 29.25 -25.27
C VAL A 555 12.45 30.45 -24.41
N PRO A 556 11.77 31.47 -24.95
CA PRO A 556 11.25 32.56 -24.14
C PRO A 556 10.34 32.04 -23.03
N ASP A 557 10.58 32.49 -21.80
CA ASP A 557 9.65 32.22 -20.70
C ASP A 557 8.40 33.09 -20.91
N GLY A 558 7.34 32.49 -21.45
CA GLY A 558 6.05 33.15 -21.65
C GLY A 558 5.32 33.48 -20.35
N GLY A 559 5.90 33.16 -19.19
CA GLY A 559 5.37 33.49 -17.87
C GLY A 559 5.81 34.86 -17.36
N ALA A 560 5.52 35.93 -18.10
CA ALA A 560 5.41 37.27 -17.52
C ALA A 560 4.02 37.43 -16.87
N PRO A 561 3.90 38.18 -15.75
CA PRO A 561 2.79 38.08 -14.79
C PRO A 561 1.39 38.37 -15.33
#